data_AF-A0A9E4AAQ7-F1
#
_entry.id   AF-A0A9E4AAQ7-F1
#
_cell.length_a   1.000
_cell.length_b   1.000
_cell.length_c   1.000
_cell.angle_alpha   90.00
_cell.angle_beta   90.00
_cell.angle_gamma   90.00
#
_symmetry.space_group_name_H-M   'P 1'
#
loop_
_entity.id
_entity.type
_entity.pdbx_description
1 polymer ?
#
loop_
_entity_poly.entity_id
_entity_poly.type
_entity_poly.pdbx_seq_one_letter_code
_entity_poly.pdbx_strand_id
1 'polypeptide(L)'
;MLKFYINLALALLIFATFFGFVTWAQKTEDGTRKEGVTLEALGVTAEQKERIKALWEFKRQTHRQAIENLKPLNRLAKDKMTSDEEVREILKKFHQQRLAQEQKVKIAEENLLKSLPPRAQLHLTILGVLHNGLPPRFSTAPKREDNTPKPSDR
;
A
#
# COMPACT_ATOMS: atom_id res chain seq x y z
N MET A 1 -13.20 -43.79 -24.04
CA MET A 1 -13.17 -43.70 -22.56
C MET A 1 -11.76 -43.78 -21.98
N LEU A 2 -10.97 -44.84 -22.24
CA LEU A 2 -9.62 -45.02 -21.66
C LEU A 2 -8.62 -43.87 -21.94
N LYS A 3 -8.61 -43.33 -23.17
CA LYS A 3 -7.74 -42.18 -23.56
C LYS A 3 -8.05 -40.89 -22.78
N PHE A 4 -9.28 -40.73 -22.28
CA PHE A 4 -9.70 -39.54 -21.53
C PHE A 4 -9.13 -39.57 -20.10
N TYR A 5 -9.11 -40.75 -19.47
CA TYR A 5 -8.52 -40.95 -18.14
C TYR A 5 -7.00 -40.78 -18.14
N ILE A 6 -6.31 -41.21 -19.22
CA ILE A 6 -4.86 -41.03 -19.36
C ILE A 6 -4.50 -39.55 -19.50
N ASN A 7 -5.24 -38.79 -20.30
CA ASN A 7 -5.03 -37.34 -20.43
C ASN A 7 -5.35 -36.57 -19.13
N LEU A 8 -6.37 -37.00 -18.38
CA LEU A 8 -6.71 -36.39 -17.09
C LEU A 8 -5.62 -36.66 -16.05
N ALA A 9 -5.09 -37.89 -15.99
CA ALA A 9 -4.01 -38.25 -15.09
C ALA A 9 -2.71 -37.50 -15.43
N LEU A 10 -2.38 -37.34 -16.72
CA LEU A 10 -1.20 -36.59 -17.14
C LEU A 10 -1.30 -35.10 -16.80
N ALA A 11 -2.49 -34.50 -16.99
CA ALA A 11 -2.74 -33.10 -16.66
C ALA A 11 -2.62 -32.84 -15.14
N LEU A 12 -3.12 -33.75 -14.30
CA LEU A 12 -2.99 -33.65 -12.84
C LEU A 12 -1.54 -33.81 -12.37
N LEU A 13 -0.75 -34.66 -13.04
CA LEU A 13 0.66 -34.88 -12.71
C LEU A 13 1.51 -33.65 -13.04
N ILE A 14 1.24 -33.00 -14.18
CA ILE A 14 1.87 -31.71 -14.55
C ILE A 14 1.48 -30.61 -13.54
N PHE A 15 0.20 -30.54 -13.15
CA PHE A 15 -0.27 -29.56 -12.16
C PHE A 15 0.41 -29.75 -10.79
N ALA A 16 0.58 -31.00 -10.35
CA ALA A 16 1.26 -31.32 -9.08
C ALA A 16 2.75 -30.92 -9.11
N THR A 17 3.45 -31.09 -10.24
CA THR A 17 4.85 -30.65 -10.38
C THR A 17 5.00 -29.13 -10.36
N PHE A 18 4.06 -28.38 -10.94
CA PHE A 18 4.07 -26.92 -10.90
C PHE A 18 3.79 -26.37 -9.49
N PHE A 19 2.84 -26.96 -8.74
CA PHE A 19 2.57 -26.55 -7.35
C PHE A 19 3.69 -26.94 -6.38
N GLY A 20 4.36 -28.08 -6.60
CA GLY A 20 5.53 -28.48 -5.81
C GLY A 20 6.72 -27.51 -5.96
N PHE A 21 6.96 -26.99 -7.17
CA PHE A 21 8.06 -26.04 -7.41
C PHE A 21 7.77 -24.64 -6.83
N VAL A 22 6.53 -24.17 -6.91
CA VAL A 22 6.12 -22.85 -6.36
C VAL A 22 6.21 -22.84 -4.83
N THR A 23 5.90 -23.95 -4.17
CA THR A 23 6.03 -24.06 -2.70
C THR A 23 7.48 -24.18 -2.22
N TRP A 24 8.39 -24.72 -3.04
CA TRP A 24 9.82 -24.74 -2.70
C TRP A 24 10.50 -23.38 -2.91
N ALA A 25 10.12 -22.63 -3.95
CA ALA A 25 10.62 -21.28 -4.19
C ALA A 25 10.22 -20.28 -3.08
N GLN A 26 9.03 -20.44 -2.47
CA GLN A 26 8.65 -19.65 -1.29
C GLN A 26 9.45 -20.07 -0.05
N LYS A 27 9.73 -21.37 0.13
CA LYS A 27 10.42 -21.89 1.31
C LYS A 27 11.91 -21.51 1.38
N THR A 28 12.54 -21.14 0.27
CA THR A 28 13.92 -20.63 0.27
C THR A 28 14.04 -19.16 0.70
N GLU A 29 12.97 -18.37 0.66
CA GLU A 29 13.00 -16.97 1.13
C GLU A 29 12.60 -16.82 2.61
N ASP A 30 11.80 -17.74 3.16
CA ASP A 30 11.33 -17.67 4.55
C ASP A 30 12.39 -18.02 5.62
N GLY A 31 13.55 -18.52 5.20
CA GLY A 31 14.63 -19.00 6.09
C GLY A 31 15.64 -17.95 6.57
N THR A 32 15.61 -16.74 6.02
CA THR A 32 16.43 -15.62 6.52
C THR A 32 15.52 -14.57 7.09
N ARG A 33 15.51 -14.42 8.42
CA ARG A 33 15.10 -13.16 9.05
C ARG A 33 16.04 -12.08 8.49
N LYS A 34 15.66 -11.46 7.37
CA LYS A 34 16.33 -10.29 6.82
C LYS A 34 16.23 -9.23 7.91
N GLU A 35 17.31 -9.00 8.64
CA GLU A 35 17.47 -7.81 9.46
C GLU A 35 17.16 -6.63 8.54
N GLY A 36 16.01 -5.99 8.78
CA GLY A 36 15.55 -4.90 7.93
C GLY A 36 16.62 -3.80 7.94
N VAL A 37 17.02 -3.34 6.76
CA VAL A 37 17.98 -2.24 6.65
C VAL A 37 17.41 -1.01 7.36
N THR A 38 18.06 -0.57 8.42
CA THR A 38 17.61 0.60 9.21
C THR A 38 17.90 1.89 8.45
N LEU A 39 17.13 2.95 8.70
CA LEU A 39 17.39 4.27 8.11
C LEU A 39 18.78 4.80 8.50
N GLU A 40 19.24 4.49 9.72
CA GLU A 40 20.58 4.84 10.21
C GLU A 40 21.68 4.13 9.40
N ALA A 41 21.50 2.85 9.06
CA ALA A 41 22.40 2.12 8.16
C ALA A 41 22.42 2.69 6.72
N LEU A 42 21.39 3.46 6.34
CA LEU A 42 21.31 4.16 5.06
C LEU A 42 21.89 5.58 5.11
N GLY A 43 22.51 5.97 6.23
CA GLY A 43 23.10 7.29 6.43
C GLY A 43 22.08 8.40 6.73
N VAL A 44 20.87 8.04 7.15
CA VAL A 44 19.84 9.01 7.54
C VAL A 44 20.14 9.53 8.95
N THR A 45 20.29 10.85 9.08
CA THR A 45 20.50 11.50 10.38
C THR A 45 19.21 11.53 11.22
N ALA A 46 19.32 11.75 12.53
CA ALA A 46 18.16 11.91 13.40
C ALA A 46 17.23 13.04 12.93
N GLU A 47 17.79 14.17 12.49
CA GLU A 47 17.02 15.29 11.95
C GLU A 47 16.27 14.90 10.67
N GLN A 48 16.92 14.17 9.76
CA GLN A 48 16.28 13.68 8.54
C GLN A 48 15.19 12.66 8.83
N LYS A 49 15.35 11.82 9.86
CA LYS A 49 14.34 10.87 10.32
C LYS A 49 13.06 11.57 10.79
N GLU A 50 13.20 12.66 11.54
CA GLU A 50 12.05 13.51 11.93
C GLU A 50 11.38 14.15 10.72
N ARG A 51 12.14 14.62 9.73
CA ARG A 51 11.57 15.16 8.47
C ARG A 51 10.84 14.09 7.64
N ILE A 52 11.36 12.86 7.58
CA ILE A 52 10.69 11.72 6.94
C ILE A 52 9.36 11.43 7.66
N LYS A 53 9.37 11.40 9.00
CA LYS A 53 8.18 11.17 9.81
C LYS A 53 7.14 12.27 9.61
N ALA A 54 7.56 13.53 9.60
CA ALA A 54 6.69 14.68 9.34
C ALA A 54 6.05 14.60 7.95
N LEU A 55 6.82 14.23 6.91
CA LEU A 55 6.28 14.01 5.57
C LEU A 55 5.24 12.87 5.56
N TRP A 56 5.52 11.78 6.25
CA TRP A 56 4.61 10.64 6.36
C TRP A 56 3.29 11.01 7.04
N GLU A 57 3.36 11.72 8.17
CA GLU A 57 2.17 12.22 8.89
C GLU A 57 1.38 13.21 8.03
N PHE A 58 2.07 14.12 7.35
CA PHE A 58 1.46 15.08 6.44
C PHE A 58 0.68 14.38 5.32
N LYS A 59 1.30 13.43 4.61
CA LYS A 59 0.63 12.61 3.57
C LYS A 59 -0.58 11.86 4.12
N ARG A 60 -0.45 11.27 5.30
CA ARG A 60 -1.56 10.55 5.97
C ARG A 60 -2.72 11.49 6.28
N GLN A 61 -2.45 12.70 6.76
CA GLN A 61 -3.47 13.70 7.03
C GLN A 61 -4.14 14.19 5.74
N THR A 62 -3.36 14.48 4.69
CA THR A 62 -3.88 14.87 3.38
C THR A 62 -4.79 13.79 2.80
N HIS A 63 -4.42 12.51 2.93
CA HIS A 63 -5.28 11.42 2.48
C HIS A 63 -6.60 11.31 3.26
N ARG A 64 -6.54 11.46 4.60
CA ARG A 64 -7.76 11.51 5.41
C ARG A 64 -8.68 12.64 4.96
N GLN A 65 -8.13 13.84 4.75
CA GLN A 65 -8.87 14.97 4.23
C GLN A 65 -9.44 14.70 2.84
N ALA A 66 -8.69 14.02 1.96
CA ALA A 66 -9.19 13.65 0.64
C ALA A 66 -10.39 12.71 0.72
N ILE A 67 -10.38 11.72 1.64
CA ILE A 67 -11.53 10.84 1.88
C ILE A 67 -12.73 11.64 2.42
N GLU A 68 -12.50 12.56 3.36
CA GLU A 68 -13.56 13.42 3.88
C GLU A 68 -14.17 14.30 2.78
N ASN A 69 -13.33 14.85 1.90
CA ASN A 69 -13.75 15.67 0.76
C ASN A 69 -14.53 14.89 -0.32
N LEU A 70 -14.48 13.55 -0.31
CA LEU A 70 -15.32 12.71 -1.18
C LEU A 70 -16.75 12.57 -0.64
N LYS A 71 -17.01 12.81 0.65
CA LYS A 71 -18.36 12.65 1.23
C LYS A 71 -19.41 13.56 0.56
N PRO A 72 -19.13 14.85 0.31
CA PRO A 72 -20.06 15.71 -0.44
C PRO A 72 -20.33 15.21 -1.86
N LEU A 73 -19.31 14.73 -2.57
CA LEU A 73 -19.47 14.15 -3.91
C LEU A 73 -20.34 12.89 -3.90
N ASN A 74 -20.19 12.04 -2.88
CA ASN A 74 -21.01 10.83 -2.73
C ASN A 74 -22.47 11.16 -2.39
N ARG A 75 -22.73 12.29 -1.70
CA ARG A 75 -24.10 12.79 -1.49
C ARG A 75 -24.68 13.31 -2.80
N LEU A 76 -23.91 14.09 -3.54
CA LEU A 76 -24.32 14.65 -4.84
C LEU A 76 -24.57 13.56 -5.88
N ALA A 77 -23.79 12.49 -5.90
CA ALA A 77 -24.03 11.34 -6.78
C ALA A 77 -25.35 10.61 -6.51
N LYS A 78 -25.94 10.78 -5.32
CA LYS A 78 -27.24 10.21 -4.94
C LYS A 78 -28.39 11.18 -5.15
N ASP A 79 -28.10 12.48 -5.23
CA ASP A 79 -29.09 13.51 -5.47
C ASP A 79 -29.32 13.67 -6.97
N LYS A 80 -30.49 13.23 -7.43
CA LYS A 80 -30.89 13.29 -8.85
C LYS A 80 -31.48 14.63 -9.26
N MET A 81 -31.69 15.55 -8.30
CA MET A 81 -32.33 16.84 -8.53
C MET A 81 -31.31 17.99 -8.62
N THR A 82 -30.04 17.74 -8.32
CA THR A 82 -28.97 18.72 -8.52
C THR A 82 -28.76 18.99 -10.00
N SER A 83 -28.61 20.26 -10.38
CA SER A 83 -28.41 20.64 -11.77
C SER A 83 -27.00 20.29 -12.28
N ASP A 84 -26.86 19.95 -13.56
CA ASP A 84 -25.57 19.62 -14.17
C ASP A 84 -24.52 20.72 -14.00
N GLU A 85 -24.94 21.99 -13.97
CA GLU A 85 -24.05 23.13 -13.78
C GLU A 85 -23.50 23.19 -12.34
N GLU A 86 -24.34 22.94 -11.34
CA GLU A 86 -23.89 22.81 -9.94
C GLU A 86 -22.94 21.62 -9.76
N VAL A 87 -23.24 20.49 -10.41
CA VAL A 87 -22.36 19.31 -10.42
C VAL A 87 -20.98 19.67 -11.00
N ARG A 88 -20.94 20.37 -12.14
CA ARG A 88 -19.67 20.81 -12.75
C ARG A 88 -18.86 21.71 -11.84
N GLU A 89 -19.49 22.70 -11.21
CA GLU A 89 -18.81 23.63 -10.32
C GLU A 89 -18.25 22.94 -9.07
N ILE A 90 -18.99 21.98 -8.50
CA ILE A 90 -18.52 21.19 -7.36
C ILE A 90 -17.34 20.28 -7.76
N LEU A 91 -17.43 19.61 -8.92
CA LEU A 91 -16.34 18.78 -9.43
C LEU A 91 -15.07 19.60 -9.71
N LYS A 92 -15.23 20.79 -10.29
CA LYS A 92 -14.12 21.73 -10.56
C LYS A 92 -13.43 22.16 -9.27
N LYS A 93 -14.20 22.56 -8.24
CA LYS A 93 -13.65 22.92 -6.92
C LYS A 93 -12.92 21.75 -6.29
N PHE A 94 -13.50 20.56 -6.33
CA PHE A 94 -12.86 19.34 -5.81
C PHE A 94 -11.53 19.05 -6.53
N HIS A 95 -11.50 19.15 -7.86
CA HIS A 95 -10.30 18.92 -8.65
C HIS A 95 -9.20 19.94 -8.32
N GLN A 96 -9.53 21.23 -8.23
CA GLN A 96 -8.58 22.28 -7.85
C GLN A 96 -8.01 22.04 -6.44
N GLN A 97 -8.85 21.65 -5.48
CA GLN A 97 -8.40 21.33 -4.13
C GLN A 97 -7.45 20.12 -4.11
N ARG A 98 -7.74 19.08 -4.90
CA ARG A 98 -6.88 17.90 -5.05
C ARG A 98 -5.51 18.25 -5.62
N LEU A 99 -5.48 19.02 -6.71
CA LEU A 99 -4.22 19.48 -7.32
C LEU A 99 -3.39 20.30 -6.34
N ALA A 100 -4.01 21.23 -5.62
CA ALA A 100 -3.30 22.05 -4.63
C ALA A 100 -2.71 21.22 -3.49
N GLN A 101 -3.41 20.18 -3.04
CA GLN A 101 -2.91 19.24 -2.03
C GLN A 101 -1.75 18.40 -2.56
N GLU A 102 -1.87 17.85 -3.76
CA GLU A 102 -0.82 17.06 -4.42
C GLU A 102 0.45 17.89 -4.63
N GLN A 103 0.31 19.17 -5.02
CA GLN A 103 1.45 20.06 -5.19
C GLN A 103 2.16 20.37 -3.87
N LYS A 104 1.42 20.54 -2.76
CA LYS A 104 2.04 20.69 -1.42
C LYS A 104 2.82 19.45 -1.00
N VAL A 105 2.29 18.25 -1.25
CA VAL A 105 2.98 16.99 -0.98
C VAL A 105 4.24 16.88 -1.83
N LYS A 106 4.16 17.22 -3.13
CA LYS A 106 5.30 17.20 -4.04
C LYS A 106 6.43 18.12 -3.59
N ILE A 107 6.11 19.36 -3.20
CA ILE A 107 7.10 20.31 -2.68
C ILE A 107 7.77 19.77 -1.40
N ALA A 108 6.99 19.18 -0.49
CA ALA A 108 7.53 18.57 0.73
C ALA A 108 8.45 17.37 0.42
N GLU A 109 8.09 16.53 -0.54
CA GLU A 109 8.94 15.44 -1.03
C GLU A 109 10.24 15.94 -1.65
N GLU A 110 10.17 16.92 -2.56
CA GLU A 110 11.34 17.48 -3.24
C GLU A 110 12.34 18.10 -2.26
N ASN A 111 11.84 18.78 -1.23
CA ASN A 111 12.69 19.33 -0.17
C ASN A 111 13.41 18.23 0.63
N LEU A 112 12.73 17.11 0.87
CA LEU A 112 13.32 15.97 1.57
C LEU A 112 14.36 15.26 0.70
N LEU A 113 14.07 15.03 -0.59
CA LEU A 113 14.96 14.39 -1.57
C LEU A 113 16.31 15.09 -1.69
N LYS A 114 16.33 16.43 -1.66
CA LYS A 114 17.58 17.21 -1.73
C LYS A 114 18.57 16.93 -0.59
N SER A 115 18.07 16.43 0.54
CA SER A 115 18.86 16.20 1.75
C SER A 115 19.19 14.74 2.03
N LEU A 116 18.42 13.80 1.48
CA LEU A 116 18.57 12.39 1.80
C LEU A 116 19.68 11.72 0.98
N PRO A 117 20.44 10.76 1.54
CA PRO A 117 21.35 9.93 0.77
C PRO A 117 20.62 9.14 -0.33
N PRO A 118 21.21 8.93 -1.53
CA PRO A 118 20.55 8.23 -2.64
C PRO A 118 20.02 6.83 -2.27
N ARG A 119 20.75 6.09 -1.43
CA ARG A 119 20.30 4.78 -0.94
C ARG A 119 19.06 4.90 -0.06
N ALA A 120 19.00 5.89 0.84
CA ALA A 120 17.80 6.17 1.63
C ALA A 120 16.61 6.54 0.74
N GLN A 121 16.83 7.35 -0.31
CA GLN A 121 15.78 7.69 -1.28
C GLN A 121 15.21 6.46 -1.98
N LEU A 122 16.06 5.54 -2.43
CA LEU A 122 15.65 4.28 -3.04
C LEU A 122 14.76 3.46 -2.09
N HIS A 123 15.23 3.23 -0.85
CA HIS A 123 14.48 2.44 0.12
C HIS A 123 13.15 3.10 0.50
N LEU A 124 13.13 4.42 0.70
CA LEU A 124 11.90 5.15 1.01
C LEU A 124 10.91 5.17 -0.18
N THR A 125 11.41 5.12 -1.41
CA THR A 125 10.57 4.97 -2.62
C THR A 125 9.95 3.58 -2.68
N ILE A 126 10.74 2.53 -2.45
CA ILE A 126 10.26 1.13 -2.37
C ILE A 126 9.21 0.97 -1.26
N LEU A 127 9.44 1.59 -0.09
CA LEU A 127 8.50 1.60 1.02
C LEU A 127 7.25 2.48 0.79
N GLY A 128 7.22 3.23 -0.32
CA GLY A 128 6.12 4.12 -0.67
C GLY A 128 6.00 5.38 0.18
N VAL A 129 7.07 5.74 0.89
CA VAL A 129 7.17 7.01 1.62
C VAL A 129 7.45 8.17 0.66
N LEU A 130 8.26 7.94 -0.38
CA LEU A 130 8.52 8.89 -1.46
C LEU A 130 7.79 8.45 -2.74
N HIS A 131 7.29 9.41 -3.53
CA HIS A 131 6.68 9.24 -4.85
C HIS A 131 5.44 8.34 -4.99
N ASN A 132 5.14 7.49 -4.02
CA ASN A 132 3.88 6.75 -3.96
C ASN A 132 2.84 7.53 -3.15
N GLY A 133 1.64 7.59 -3.71
CA GLY A 133 0.52 8.44 -3.26
C GLY A 133 -0.07 8.08 -1.91
N LEU A 134 0.39 7.00 -1.27
CA LEU A 134 0.30 6.72 0.17
C LEU A 134 1.22 5.55 0.50
N PRO A 135 1.79 5.51 1.73
CA PRO A 135 2.45 4.32 2.23
C PRO A 135 1.47 3.13 2.19
N PRO A 136 1.93 1.92 1.84
CA PRO A 136 1.14 0.71 2.04
C PRO A 136 0.65 0.69 3.48
N ARG A 137 -0.58 0.21 3.70
CA ARG A 137 -1.08 -0.03 5.06
C ARG A 137 -0.07 -0.97 5.73
N PHE A 138 0.80 -0.45 6.59
CA PHE A 138 1.45 -1.29 7.59
C PHE A 138 0.30 -1.84 8.44
N SER A 139 -0.18 -3.03 8.09
CA SER A 139 -1.20 -3.70 8.87
C SER A 139 -0.55 -4.16 10.17
N THR A 140 -0.37 -3.24 11.12
CA THR A 140 -0.16 -3.56 12.53
C THR A 140 -1.50 -3.89 13.18
N ALA A 141 -2.33 -4.67 12.50
CA ALA A 141 -3.34 -5.45 13.18
C ALA A 141 -2.64 -6.76 13.54
N PRO A 142 -2.25 -6.99 14.80
CA PRO A 142 -1.86 -8.34 15.20
C PRO A 142 -3.03 -9.25 14.81
N LYS A 143 -2.75 -10.30 14.03
CA LYS A 143 -3.67 -11.45 13.98
C LYS A 143 -3.89 -11.83 15.44
N ARG A 144 -5.11 -11.70 15.95
CA ARG A 144 -5.47 -12.36 17.21
C ARG A 144 -5.21 -13.83 16.94
N GLU A 145 -4.19 -14.37 17.62
CA GLU A 145 -4.01 -15.80 17.75
C GLU A 145 -5.23 -16.27 18.54
N ASP A 146 -6.18 -16.89 17.84
CA ASP A 146 -7.33 -17.54 18.46
C ASP A 146 -6.80 -18.75 19.23
N ASN A 147 -6.33 -18.51 20.46
CA ASN A 147 -6.00 -19.54 21.43
C ASN A 147 -7.29 -20.01 22.13
N THR A 148 -8.34 -20.28 21.35
CA THR A 148 -9.49 -21.03 21.86
C THR A 148 -9.13 -22.51 21.84
N PRO A 149 -9.04 -23.19 23.00
CA PRO A 149 -8.86 -24.63 23.02
C PRO A 149 -10.07 -25.24 22.33
N LYS A 150 -9.83 -26.03 21.27
CA LYS A 150 -10.85 -26.91 20.71
C LYS A 150 -11.42 -27.76 21.86
N PRO A 151 -12.75 -27.76 22.11
CA PRO A 151 -13.30 -28.72 23.04
C PRO A 151 -13.01 -30.11 22.48
N SER A 152 -12.36 -30.95 23.28
CA SER A 152 -12.14 -32.35 22.94
C SER A 152 -13.49 -33.06 22.92
N ASP A 153 -13.96 -33.39 21.71
CA ASP A 153 -15.04 -34.36 21.58
C ASP A 153 -14.49 -35.74 21.96
N ARG A 154 -14.93 -36.21 23.14
CA ARG A 154 -15.05 -37.61 23.62
C ARG A 154 -13.85 -38.55 23.46
#